data_AF-A0AAN0JIJ0-F1
#
_entry.id   AF-A0AAN0JIJ0-F1
#
_cell.length_a   1.000
_cell.length_b   1.000
_cell.length_c   1.000
_cell.angle_alpha   90.00
_cell.angle_beta   90.00
_cell.angle_gamma   90.00
#
_symmetry.space_group_name_H-M   'P 1'
#
loop_
_entity.id
_entity.type
_entity.pdbx_description
1 polymer ?
#
loop_
_entity_poly.entity_id
_entity_poly.type
_entity_poly.pdbx_seq_one_letter_code
_entity_poly.pdbx_strand_id
1 'polypeptide(L)'
;MKWEKLTNIPESVTNRYWHSLSVWSEIQTTHWIIEFGGKRCGSHRSLLSDTTFIEIISSTGDLVVESVLDIDEYNQRRILEGLTKVTVAHIKDAASDKNILDKKPQKGDLLRLFKSSFAHYSTIGTALNVQVDDLLQSPMSASDKLILVFQRWIDSNRGVTWRTVLQVCEDFPDQLGQAKAKVEGFLSSDRARDNY
;
A
#
# COMPACT_ATOMS: atom_id res chain seq x y z
N MET A 1 32.94 -15.24 30.22
CA MET A 1 32.70 -14.36 29.07
C MET A 1 33.50 -14.89 27.89
N LYS A 2 32.90 -15.03 26.71
CA LYS A 2 33.57 -15.46 25.48
C LYS A 2 33.74 -14.22 24.60
N TRP A 3 34.98 -13.90 24.25
CA TRP A 3 35.27 -12.82 23.31
C TRP A 3 35.26 -13.37 21.88
N GLU A 4 34.66 -12.63 20.97
CA GLU A 4 34.62 -12.96 19.55
C GLU A 4 35.07 -11.74 18.75
N LYS A 5 35.84 -12.00 17.68
CA LYS A 5 36.37 -10.95 16.82
C LYS A 5 35.48 -10.85 15.59
N LEU A 6 34.91 -9.66 15.37
CA LEU A 6 34.24 -9.33 14.12
C LEU A 6 35.24 -9.34 12.95
N THR A 7 34.85 -9.99 11.86
CA THR A 7 35.65 -10.06 10.63
C THR A 7 35.04 -9.17 9.54
N ASN A 8 35.81 -8.91 8.46
CA ASN A 8 35.39 -8.09 7.32
C ASN A 8 35.11 -6.61 7.62
N ILE A 9 35.72 -6.06 8.68
CA ILE A 9 35.65 -4.62 8.97
C ILE A 9 36.67 -3.87 8.08
N PRO A 10 36.24 -2.84 7.32
CA PRO A 10 37.14 -2.02 6.52
C PRO A 10 38.19 -1.28 7.34
N GLU A 11 39.35 -1.00 6.73
CA GLU A 11 40.43 -0.26 7.39
C GLU A 11 39.99 1.13 7.84
N SER A 12 39.07 1.79 7.12
CA SER A 12 38.52 3.09 7.48
C SER A 12 37.86 3.14 8.87
N VAL A 13 37.38 2.00 9.35
CA VAL A 13 36.82 1.81 10.69
C VAL A 13 37.91 1.34 11.66
N THR A 14 38.71 0.32 11.28
CA THR A 14 39.71 -0.24 12.23
C THR A 14 40.90 0.67 12.49
N ASN A 15 41.23 1.58 11.57
CA ASN A 15 42.36 2.51 11.66
C ASN A 15 41.92 3.86 12.25
N ARG A 16 41.23 3.80 13.39
CA ARG A 16 40.63 4.94 14.07
C ARG A 16 40.76 4.78 15.59
N TYR A 17 41.01 5.88 16.29
CA TYR A 17 41.03 5.94 17.75
C TYR A 17 40.40 7.24 18.25
N TRP A 18 40.11 7.31 19.55
CA TRP A 18 39.39 8.44 20.18
C TRP A 18 38.02 8.73 19.54
N HIS A 19 37.38 7.71 19.00
CA HIS A 19 36.01 7.76 18.50
C HIS A 19 35.03 7.40 19.63
N SER A 20 33.75 7.73 19.43
CA SER A 20 32.66 7.24 20.29
C SER A 20 31.86 6.18 19.55
N LEU A 21 31.29 5.22 20.29
CA LEU A 21 30.45 4.16 19.73
C LEU A 21 29.08 4.17 20.40
N SER A 22 28.04 3.92 19.61
CA SER A 22 26.70 3.54 20.07
C SER A 22 26.31 2.21 19.45
N VAL A 23 25.59 1.38 20.18
CA VAL A 23 25.17 0.06 19.71
C VAL A 23 23.66 -0.06 19.85
N TRP A 24 23.00 -0.54 18.80
CA TRP A 24 21.57 -0.77 18.78
C TRP A 24 21.22 -2.05 18.01
N SER A 25 20.48 -2.95 18.64
CA SER A 25 19.81 -4.09 18.00
C SER A 25 18.48 -3.67 17.37
N GLU A 26 18.37 -3.73 16.04
CA GLU A 26 17.09 -3.45 15.37
C GLU A 26 16.12 -4.62 15.52
N ILE A 27 16.61 -5.83 15.29
CA ILE A 27 15.89 -7.09 15.51
C ILE A 27 16.83 -8.12 16.15
N GLN A 28 16.35 -9.36 16.36
CA GLN A 28 17.15 -10.41 17.02
C GLN A 28 18.41 -10.81 16.26
N THR A 29 18.45 -10.58 14.94
CA THR A 29 19.52 -11.03 14.05
C THR A 29 20.30 -9.87 13.43
N THR A 30 19.88 -8.62 13.62
CA THR A 30 20.51 -7.45 13.00
C THR A 30 20.82 -6.42 14.07
N HIS A 31 22.11 -6.13 14.19
CA HIS A 31 22.68 -5.20 15.14
C HIS A 31 23.46 -4.13 14.40
N TRP A 32 23.43 -2.92 14.95
CA TRP A 32 24.12 -1.76 14.40
C TRP A 32 25.14 -1.27 15.41
N ILE A 33 26.36 -0.99 14.94
CA ILE A 33 27.33 -0.16 15.64
C ILE A 33 27.43 1.16 14.90
N ILE A 34 27.24 2.26 15.61
CA ILE A 34 27.38 3.61 15.07
C ILE A 34 28.65 4.21 15.64
N GLU A 35 29.59 4.55 14.76
CA GLU A 35 30.88 5.13 15.09
C GLU A 35 30.88 6.63 14.78
N PHE A 36 31.24 7.45 15.78
CA PHE A 36 31.24 8.91 15.68
C PHE A 36 32.65 9.46 15.77
N GLY A 37 33.06 10.16 14.70
CA GLY A 37 34.28 10.95 14.64
C GLY A 37 35.54 10.19 15.04
N GLY A 38 36.54 10.89 15.58
CA GLY A 38 37.78 10.30 16.08
C GLY A 38 39.01 10.78 15.32
N LYS A 39 40.05 9.96 15.25
CA LYS A 39 41.33 10.32 14.64
C LYS A 39 41.98 9.12 13.97
N ARG A 40 42.57 9.32 12.78
CA ARG A 40 43.33 8.28 12.07
C ARG A 40 44.71 8.02 12.68
N CYS A 41 45.18 6.78 12.63
CA CYS A 41 46.56 6.43 13.01
C CYS A 41 47.57 7.06 12.03
N GLY A 42 48.69 7.52 12.55
CA GLY A 42 49.79 8.08 11.75
C GLY A 42 49.62 9.53 11.27
N SER A 43 48.48 10.19 11.50
CA SER A 43 48.28 11.61 11.16
C SER A 43 47.92 12.44 12.38
N HIS A 44 48.79 13.40 12.73
CA HIS A 44 48.53 14.35 13.82
C HIS A 44 47.43 15.37 13.49
N ARG A 45 47.01 15.49 12.22
CA ARG A 45 46.03 16.49 11.75
C ARG A 45 44.72 15.92 11.21
N SER A 46 44.53 14.59 11.18
CA SER A 46 43.31 13.98 10.63
C SER A 46 42.28 13.68 11.72
N LEU A 47 41.65 14.73 12.23
CA LEU A 47 40.41 14.61 13.00
C LEU A 47 39.27 14.25 12.05
N LEU A 48 38.47 13.27 12.45
CA LEU A 48 37.33 12.79 11.71
C LEU A 48 36.06 13.27 12.41
N SER A 49 35.12 13.75 11.62
CA SER A 49 33.79 14.20 12.08
C SER A 49 32.66 13.44 11.39
N ASP A 50 33.00 12.39 10.65
CA ASP A 50 32.06 11.50 9.98
C ASP A 50 31.37 10.58 10.98
N THR A 51 30.22 10.08 10.56
CA THR A 51 29.46 9.05 11.26
C THR A 51 29.40 7.83 10.36
N THR A 52 29.79 6.68 10.89
CA THR A 52 29.78 5.41 10.16
C THR A 52 28.81 4.43 10.82
N PHE A 53 28.00 3.75 10.02
CA PHE A 53 27.04 2.74 10.46
C PHE A 53 27.54 1.37 10.04
N ILE A 54 27.73 0.47 11.00
CA ILE A 54 28.23 -0.88 10.79
C ILE A 54 27.10 -1.85 11.09
N GLU A 55 26.61 -2.51 10.04
CA GLU A 55 25.57 -3.54 10.14
C GLU A 55 26.22 -4.89 10.46
N ILE A 56 25.71 -5.54 11.50
CA ILE A 56 26.17 -6.85 11.97
C ILE A 56 24.98 -7.80 11.94
N ILE A 57 25.16 -8.94 11.28
CA ILE A 57 24.16 -10.00 11.22
C ILE A 57 24.59 -11.16 12.12
N SER A 58 23.63 -11.70 12.86
CA SER A 58 23.72 -12.90 13.70
C SER A 58 22.76 -13.96 13.16
N SER A 59 23.22 -14.78 12.22
CA SER A 59 22.38 -15.80 11.54
C SER A 59 22.68 -17.23 11.99
N THR A 60 23.88 -17.52 12.49
CA THR A 60 24.33 -18.87 12.87
C THR A 60 25.12 -18.94 14.18
N GLY A 61 25.05 -17.89 15.01
CA GLY A 61 25.78 -17.77 16.26
C GLY A 61 27.14 -17.09 16.14
N ASP A 62 27.62 -16.86 14.92
CA ASP A 62 28.78 -16.00 14.62
C ASP A 62 28.29 -14.60 14.26
N LEU A 63 29.06 -13.57 14.65
CA LEU A 63 28.78 -12.17 14.31
C LEU A 63 29.60 -11.73 13.10
N VAL A 64 28.94 -11.40 12.00
CA VAL A 64 29.59 -10.98 10.76
C VAL A 64 29.16 -9.56 10.39
N VAL A 65 30.11 -8.73 9.97
CA VAL A 65 29.80 -7.42 9.40
C VAL A 65 29.27 -7.61 7.99
N GLU A 66 28.02 -7.21 7.78
CA GLU A 66 27.33 -7.29 6.49
C GLU A 66 27.63 -6.05 5.66
N SER A 67 27.52 -4.87 6.26
CA SER A 67 27.70 -3.60 5.57
C SER A 67 28.27 -2.51 6.45
N VAL A 68 28.95 -1.55 5.81
CA VAL A 68 29.48 -0.34 6.45
C VAL A 68 29.05 0.84 5.58
N LEU A 69 28.29 1.76 6.17
CA LEU A 69 27.60 2.83 5.47
C LEU A 69 27.99 4.18 6.07
N ASP A 70 28.09 5.20 5.22
CA ASP A 70 28.05 6.58 5.70
C ASP A 70 26.60 7.04 6.02
N ILE A 71 26.47 8.28 6.48
CA ILE A 71 25.16 8.84 6.87
C ILE A 71 24.18 8.96 5.69
N ASP A 72 24.67 9.27 4.50
CA ASP A 72 23.81 9.46 3.33
C ASP A 72 23.33 8.10 2.81
N GLU A 73 24.23 7.12 2.74
CA GLU A 73 23.91 5.74 2.37
C GLU A 73 22.92 5.09 3.36
N TYR A 74 23.14 5.28 4.66
CA TYR A 74 22.23 4.80 5.69
C TYR A 74 20.84 5.45 5.53
N ASN A 75 20.78 6.77 5.38
CA ASN A 75 19.51 7.48 5.20
C ASN A 75 18.76 7.02 3.94
N GLN A 76 19.46 6.88 2.81
CA GLN A 76 18.86 6.38 1.57
C GLN A 76 18.29 4.97 1.75
N ARG A 77 19.03 4.08 2.42
CA ARG A 77 18.55 2.73 2.72
C ARG A 77 17.29 2.76 3.58
N ARG A 78 17.25 3.57 4.64
CA ARG A 78 16.06 3.70 5.51
C ARG A 78 14.85 4.26 4.75
N ILE A 79 15.06 5.20 3.83
CA ILE A 79 13.99 5.71 2.96
C ILE A 79 13.48 4.58 2.05
N LEU A 80 14.37 3.84 1.40
CA LEU A 80 13.98 2.74 0.50
C LEU A 80 13.25 1.61 1.24
N GLU A 81 13.72 1.24 2.44
CA GLU A 81 13.06 0.27 3.30
C GLU A 81 11.68 0.78 3.76
N GLY A 82 11.57 2.06 4.10
CA GLY A 82 10.31 2.70 4.44
C GLY A 82 9.33 2.64 3.27
N LEU A 83 9.76 3.02 2.07
CA LEU A 83 8.96 2.95 0.84
C LEU A 83 8.54 1.50 0.54
N THR A 84 9.46 0.55 0.67
CA THR A 84 9.17 -0.88 0.45
C THR A 84 8.17 -1.40 1.45
N LYS A 85 8.30 -1.06 2.74
CA LYS A 85 7.32 -1.41 3.78
C LYS A 85 5.96 -0.78 3.50
N VAL A 86 5.92 0.47 3.02
CA VAL A 86 4.68 1.13 2.59
C VAL A 86 4.07 0.41 1.41
N THR A 87 4.82 0.09 0.36
CA THR A 87 4.32 -0.66 -0.80
C THR A 87 3.84 -2.05 -0.41
N VAL A 88 4.57 -2.76 0.44
CA VAL A 88 4.19 -4.08 0.95
C VAL A 88 2.98 -3.98 1.87
N ALA A 89 2.83 -2.93 2.68
CA ALA A 89 1.62 -2.68 3.46
C ALA A 89 0.43 -2.44 2.55
N HIS A 90 0.55 -1.58 1.52
CA HIS A 90 -0.49 -1.39 0.51
C HIS A 90 -0.84 -2.69 -0.23
N ILE A 91 0.15 -3.55 -0.53
CA ILE A 91 -0.08 -4.86 -1.16
C ILE A 91 -0.71 -5.85 -0.18
N LYS A 92 -0.32 -5.86 1.10
CA LYS A 92 -0.87 -6.74 2.12
C LYS A 92 -2.30 -6.35 2.49
N ASP A 93 -2.58 -5.06 2.58
CA ASP A 93 -3.93 -4.51 2.73
C ASP A 93 -4.79 -4.82 1.48
N ALA A 94 -4.18 -4.85 0.30
CA ALA A 94 -4.83 -5.30 -0.94
C ALA A 94 -4.98 -6.83 -1.06
N ALA A 95 -4.26 -7.63 -0.25
CA ALA A 95 -4.22 -9.09 -0.36
C ALA A 95 -4.93 -9.85 0.78
N SER A 96 -5.19 -9.22 1.95
CA SER A 96 -5.92 -9.88 3.04
C SER A 96 -7.44 -9.80 2.91
N ASP A 97 -7.95 -8.81 2.20
CA ASP A 97 -9.33 -8.83 1.72
C ASP A 97 -9.34 -9.57 0.38
N LYS A 98 -10.20 -10.59 0.25
CA LYS A 98 -10.70 -10.97 -1.08
C LYS A 98 -11.25 -9.68 -1.68
N ASN A 99 -10.46 -9.02 -2.54
CA ASN A 99 -10.67 -7.64 -2.96
C ASN A 99 -12.17 -7.40 -3.10
N ILE A 100 -12.76 -6.66 -2.16
CA ILE A 100 -14.22 -6.49 -2.10
C ILE A 100 -14.72 -5.91 -3.44
N LEU A 101 -13.84 -5.22 -4.17
CA LEU A 101 -14.08 -4.72 -5.51
C LEU A 101 -14.33 -5.83 -6.55
N ASP A 102 -13.83 -7.05 -6.34
CA ASP A 102 -14.08 -8.23 -7.20
C ASP A 102 -15.38 -8.97 -6.85
N LYS A 103 -16.03 -8.61 -5.74
CA LYS A 103 -17.28 -9.26 -5.32
C LYS A 103 -18.47 -8.74 -6.13
N LYS A 104 -19.42 -9.64 -6.38
CA LYS A 104 -20.64 -9.35 -7.13
C LYS A 104 -21.60 -8.54 -6.26
N PRO A 105 -21.93 -7.29 -6.61
CA PRO A 105 -22.87 -6.48 -5.83
C PRO A 105 -24.27 -7.09 -5.79
N GLN A 106 -24.95 -6.94 -4.66
CA GLN A 106 -26.37 -7.25 -4.52
C GLN A 106 -27.21 -6.10 -5.07
N LYS A 107 -28.29 -6.46 -5.78
CA LYS A 107 -29.24 -5.49 -6.36
C LYS A 107 -29.80 -4.49 -5.33
N GLY A 108 -30.04 -4.94 -4.10
CA GLY A 108 -30.55 -4.09 -3.02
C GLY A 108 -29.56 -2.99 -2.61
N ASP A 109 -28.25 -3.31 -2.58
CA ASP A 109 -27.22 -2.31 -2.30
C ASP A 109 -27.08 -1.34 -3.47
N LEU A 110 -27.07 -1.81 -4.72
CA LEU A 110 -27.05 -0.94 -5.90
C LEU A 110 -28.23 0.05 -5.89
N LEU A 111 -29.44 -0.42 -5.63
CA LEU A 111 -30.63 0.43 -5.51
C LEU A 111 -30.47 1.51 -4.43
N ARG A 112 -29.98 1.12 -3.24
CA ARG A 112 -29.78 2.04 -2.12
C ARG A 112 -28.72 3.11 -2.43
N LEU A 113 -27.62 2.70 -3.04
CA LEU A 113 -26.46 3.58 -3.30
C LEU A 113 -26.73 4.54 -4.47
N PHE A 114 -27.46 4.09 -5.49
CA PHE A 114 -27.76 4.89 -6.69
C PHE A 114 -29.08 5.66 -6.61
N LYS A 115 -29.68 5.82 -5.42
CA LYS A 115 -30.96 6.54 -5.25
C LYS A 115 -30.95 7.96 -5.82
N SER A 116 -29.81 8.65 -5.77
CA SER A 116 -29.62 9.99 -6.32
C SER A 116 -29.45 10.02 -7.85
N SER A 117 -29.21 8.88 -8.49
CA SER A 117 -28.82 8.78 -9.89
C SER A 117 -29.85 8.03 -10.74
N PHE A 118 -31.09 7.87 -10.26
CA PHE A 118 -32.17 7.19 -10.99
C PHE A 118 -32.44 7.77 -12.37
N ALA A 119 -32.37 9.10 -12.51
CA ALA A 119 -32.55 9.77 -13.80
C ALA A 119 -31.49 9.38 -14.85
N HIS A 120 -30.34 8.84 -14.42
CA HIS A 120 -29.22 8.47 -15.28
C HIS A 120 -29.21 6.98 -15.67
N TYR A 121 -30.35 6.29 -15.60
CA TYR A 121 -30.46 4.87 -15.94
C TYR A 121 -29.93 4.52 -17.34
N SER A 122 -30.14 5.40 -18.33
CA SER A 122 -29.66 5.17 -19.70
C SER A 122 -28.13 5.26 -19.78
N THR A 123 -27.53 6.24 -19.11
CA THR A 123 -26.07 6.41 -19.04
C THR A 123 -25.43 5.21 -18.33
N ILE A 124 -25.96 4.84 -17.17
CA ILE A 124 -25.46 3.71 -16.38
C ILE A 124 -25.63 2.40 -17.17
N GLY A 125 -26.80 2.16 -17.78
CA GLY A 125 -27.03 0.94 -18.54
C GLY A 125 -26.12 0.81 -19.75
N THR A 126 -25.89 1.92 -20.48
CA THR A 126 -24.96 1.94 -21.62
C THR A 126 -23.52 1.65 -21.15
N ALA A 127 -23.06 2.28 -20.07
CA ALA A 127 -21.73 2.06 -19.50
C ALA A 127 -21.52 0.62 -19.01
N LEU A 128 -22.57 -0.02 -18.47
CA LEU A 128 -22.57 -1.42 -18.07
C LEU A 128 -22.80 -2.40 -19.23
N ASN A 129 -22.85 -1.90 -20.47
CA ASN A 129 -23.12 -2.67 -21.68
C ASN A 129 -24.44 -3.49 -21.61
N VAL A 130 -25.49 -2.84 -21.09
CA VAL A 130 -26.85 -3.37 -20.98
C VAL A 130 -27.76 -2.65 -21.97
N GLN A 131 -28.65 -3.40 -22.61
CA GLN A 131 -29.67 -2.83 -23.49
C GLN A 131 -30.63 -1.90 -22.72
N VAL A 132 -30.80 -0.68 -23.22
CA VAL A 132 -31.67 0.36 -22.63
C VAL A 132 -32.70 0.95 -23.61
N ASP A 133 -32.62 0.63 -24.90
CA ASP A 133 -33.46 1.24 -25.93
C ASP A 133 -34.96 1.04 -25.68
N ASP A 134 -35.33 -0.14 -25.20
CA ASP A 134 -36.70 -0.49 -24.84
C ASP A 134 -37.22 0.30 -23.63
N LEU A 135 -36.32 0.85 -22.81
CA LEU A 135 -36.66 1.63 -21.63
C LEU A 135 -36.92 3.11 -21.97
N LEU A 136 -36.40 3.63 -23.09
CA LEU A 136 -36.52 5.04 -23.44
C LEU A 136 -37.99 5.47 -23.59
N GLN A 137 -38.80 4.64 -24.24
CA GLN A 137 -40.23 4.90 -24.49
C GLN A 137 -41.16 4.21 -23.48
N SER A 138 -40.60 3.54 -22.47
CA SER A 138 -41.39 2.84 -21.45
C SER A 138 -42.04 3.82 -20.47
N PRO A 139 -43.31 3.59 -20.04
CA PRO A 139 -44.01 4.40 -19.04
C PRO A 139 -43.47 4.21 -17.61
N MET A 140 -42.47 3.36 -17.40
CA MET A 140 -41.86 3.10 -16.09
C MET A 140 -41.23 4.36 -15.47
N SER A 141 -41.19 4.39 -14.13
CA SER A 141 -40.45 5.43 -13.41
C SER A 141 -38.94 5.30 -13.66
N ALA A 142 -38.19 6.38 -13.48
CA ALA A 142 -36.73 6.35 -13.61
C ALA A 142 -36.07 5.37 -12.61
N SER A 143 -36.65 5.23 -11.40
CA SER A 143 -36.22 4.23 -10.42
C SER A 143 -36.43 2.81 -10.92
N ASP A 144 -37.60 2.50 -11.48
CA ASP A 144 -37.88 1.14 -11.97
C ASP A 144 -37.01 0.79 -13.19
N LYS A 145 -36.74 1.77 -14.04
CA LYS A 145 -35.81 1.62 -15.18
C LYS A 145 -34.39 1.32 -14.70
N LEU A 146 -33.86 2.05 -13.71
CA LEU A 146 -32.53 1.74 -13.18
C LEU A 146 -32.48 0.39 -12.46
N ILE A 147 -33.52 0.02 -11.72
CA ILE A 147 -33.65 -1.29 -11.07
C ILE A 147 -33.58 -2.41 -12.12
N LEU A 148 -34.25 -2.23 -13.26
CA LEU A 148 -34.21 -3.19 -14.36
C LEU A 148 -32.85 -3.25 -15.06
N VAL A 149 -32.17 -2.10 -15.23
CA VAL A 149 -30.79 -2.05 -15.73
C VAL A 149 -29.85 -2.87 -14.83
N PHE A 150 -29.89 -2.67 -13.51
CA PHE A 150 -29.07 -3.44 -12.59
C PHE A 150 -29.40 -4.93 -12.62
N GLN A 151 -30.68 -5.29 -12.73
CA GLN A 151 -31.10 -6.68 -12.88
C GLN A 151 -30.49 -7.31 -14.13
N ARG A 152 -30.64 -6.68 -15.29
CA ARG A 152 -30.08 -7.14 -16.57
C ARG A 152 -28.56 -7.29 -16.51
N TRP A 153 -27.87 -6.33 -15.90
CA TRP A 153 -26.42 -6.40 -15.72
C TRP A 153 -26.02 -7.59 -14.84
N ILE A 154 -26.66 -7.75 -13.68
CA ILE A 154 -26.42 -8.86 -12.74
C ILE A 154 -26.68 -10.22 -13.39
N ASP A 155 -27.73 -10.33 -14.19
CA ASP A 155 -28.13 -11.55 -14.91
C ASP A 155 -27.20 -11.86 -16.09
N SER A 156 -26.61 -10.83 -16.72
CA SER A 156 -25.61 -11.03 -17.78
C SER A 156 -24.36 -11.75 -17.27
N ASN A 157 -24.05 -11.60 -15.97
CA ASN A 157 -22.86 -12.11 -15.30
C ASN A 157 -21.53 -11.68 -15.94
N ARG A 158 -21.54 -10.63 -16.78
CA ARG A 158 -20.34 -10.10 -17.46
C ARG A 158 -19.79 -8.92 -16.68
N GLY A 159 -18.62 -9.10 -16.05
CA GLY A 159 -17.94 -8.04 -15.33
C GLY A 159 -18.75 -7.49 -14.14
N VAL A 160 -19.58 -8.32 -13.50
CA VAL A 160 -20.46 -7.89 -12.41
C VAL A 160 -19.69 -7.81 -11.09
N THR A 161 -18.99 -6.70 -10.88
CA THR A 161 -18.14 -6.47 -9.70
C THR A 161 -18.27 -5.04 -9.19
N TRP A 162 -17.99 -4.82 -7.91
CA TRP A 162 -17.91 -3.47 -7.32
C TRP A 162 -16.87 -2.57 -8.01
N ARG A 163 -15.80 -3.14 -8.58
CA ARG A 163 -14.82 -2.43 -9.41
C ARG A 163 -15.47 -1.82 -10.64
N THR A 164 -16.30 -2.59 -11.35
CA THR A 164 -17.03 -2.08 -12.51
C THR A 164 -17.98 -0.96 -12.12
N VAL A 165 -18.63 -1.05 -10.96
CA VAL A 165 -19.50 0.03 -10.44
C VAL A 165 -18.70 1.32 -10.22
N LEU A 166 -17.53 1.23 -9.60
CA LEU A 166 -16.65 2.39 -9.38
C LEU A 166 -16.15 2.99 -10.70
N GLN A 167 -15.76 2.16 -11.66
CA GLN A 167 -15.34 2.63 -12.99
C GLN A 167 -16.43 3.42 -13.69
N VAL A 168 -17.69 2.92 -13.69
CA VAL A 168 -18.81 3.65 -14.27
C VAL A 168 -19.01 4.99 -13.57
N CYS A 169 -18.89 5.05 -12.24
CA CYS A 169 -18.98 6.32 -11.52
C CYS A 169 -17.83 7.29 -11.86
N GLU A 170 -16.64 6.77 -12.14
CA GLU A 170 -15.46 7.55 -12.53
C GLU A 170 -15.55 8.12 -13.94
N ASP A 171 -16.14 7.37 -14.87
CA ASP A 171 -16.32 7.78 -16.26
C ASP A 171 -17.37 8.90 -16.41
N PHE A 172 -18.27 9.05 -15.43
CA PHE A 172 -19.37 10.03 -15.43
C PHE A 172 -19.46 10.84 -14.13
N PRO A 173 -18.41 11.62 -13.78
CA PRO A 173 -18.30 12.26 -12.47
C PRO A 173 -19.40 13.30 -12.21
N ASP A 174 -19.87 14.02 -13.24
CA ASP A 174 -20.92 15.04 -13.12
C ASP A 174 -22.29 14.43 -12.78
N GLN A 175 -22.58 13.24 -13.30
CA GLN A 175 -23.84 12.54 -13.09
C GLN A 175 -23.80 11.58 -11.88
N LEU A 176 -22.63 10.98 -11.61
CA LEU A 176 -22.48 9.86 -10.70
C LEU A 176 -21.54 10.13 -9.52
N GLY A 177 -20.94 11.32 -9.38
CA GLY A 177 -20.04 11.64 -8.27
C GLY A 177 -20.64 11.40 -6.88
N GLN A 178 -21.93 11.70 -6.69
CA GLN A 178 -22.62 11.42 -5.42
C GLN A 178 -22.83 9.91 -5.20
N ALA A 179 -23.10 9.14 -6.26
CA ALA A 179 -23.20 7.70 -6.18
C ALA A 179 -21.83 7.08 -5.86
N LYS A 180 -20.75 7.61 -6.47
CA LYS A 180 -19.35 7.22 -6.19
C LYS A 180 -19.04 7.30 -4.70
N ALA A 181 -19.22 8.48 -4.10
CA ALA A 181 -18.92 8.71 -2.69
C ALA A 181 -19.72 7.78 -1.76
N LYS A 182 -20.98 7.46 -2.12
CA LYS A 182 -21.80 6.49 -1.38
C LYS A 182 -21.27 5.06 -1.52
N VAL A 183 -20.85 4.66 -2.72
CA VAL A 183 -20.27 3.33 -2.98
C VAL A 183 -18.95 3.18 -2.22
N GLU A 184 -18.05 4.16 -2.28
CA GLU A 184 -16.78 4.15 -1.53
C GLU A 184 -17.04 4.06 -0.02
N GLY A 185 -17.91 4.93 0.52
CA GLY A 185 -18.26 4.90 1.94
C GLY A 185 -18.93 3.58 2.37
N PHE A 186 -19.69 2.94 1.48
CA PHE A 186 -20.24 1.62 1.74
C PHE A 186 -19.15 0.54 1.75
N LEU A 187 -18.27 0.51 0.75
CA LEU A 187 -17.21 -0.49 0.63
C LEU A 187 -16.19 -0.43 1.77
N SER A 188 -16.01 0.74 2.40
CA SER A 188 -15.20 0.91 3.61
C SER A 188 -15.94 0.61 4.92
N SER A 189 -17.24 0.29 4.87
CA SER A 189 -18.04 0.02 6.07
C SER A 189 -17.98 -1.44 6.52
N ASP A 190 -18.13 -1.69 7.82
CA ASP A 190 -18.20 -3.04 8.38
C ASP A 190 -19.32 -3.86 7.76
N ARG A 191 -20.44 -3.22 7.40
CA ARG A 191 -21.53 -3.85 6.67
C ARG A 191 -21.06 -4.46 5.35
N ALA A 192 -20.18 -3.82 4.60
CA ALA A 192 -19.70 -4.37 3.35
C ALA A 192 -18.73 -5.53 3.58
N ARG A 193 -17.86 -5.44 4.60
CA ARG A 193 -16.96 -6.53 5.02
C ARG A 193 -17.72 -7.79 5.47
N ASP A 194 -18.84 -7.62 6.16
CA ASP A 194 -19.64 -8.74 6.64
C ASP A 194 -20.44 -9.43 5.53
N ASN A 195 -20.77 -8.70 4.45
CA ASN A 195 -21.68 -9.18 3.39
C ASN A 195 -20.97 -9.60 2.08
N TYR A 196 -19.69 -9.27 1.89
CA TYR A 196 -18.94 -9.54 0.65
C TYR A 196 -17.55 -10.12 0.92
#